data_AF-U6DJ51-F1
#
_entry.id   AF-U6DJ51-F1
#
_cell.length_a   1.000
_cell.length_b   1.000
_cell.length_c   1.000
_cell.angle_alpha   90.00
_cell.angle_beta   90.00
_cell.angle_gamma   90.00
#
_symmetry.space_group_name_H-M   'P 1'
#
loop_
_entity.id
_entity.type
_entity.pdbx_description
1 polymer ?
#
loop_
_entity_poly.entity_id
_entity_poly.type
_entity_poly.pdbx_seq_one_letter_code
_entity_poly.pdbx_strand_id
1 'polypeptide(L)'
;METKDQKKHRKKNSGPKAEKKKKRHLQDLQLGDEEDARKRNPKAFAVQSAVRMARSFHRTQDLKTKKHHIPVVDRTPLEPPPIVVVVMGPPKVGKSTLIQCLIRNFTRQKLTEIRGPVTIVSGKKRRLTIIECGCDINMMIDLAKVADLVLMLIDASFGFEMETFEFLNICQVHGFPKIMGVLTHLDSFKYNKQLKKTKKRLKHRFWTEVYPGAKLFYLSGMVHGEYQNQEIHNLGRFITVMKFRPLTWQTSHPYILADRMEDLTNPEDIRTNIKCDRKVSLYGYLRGAHLKNKSQIHMPGVGDFAVSDVSFLPDPCALPEQQKKRCLNEKEKLVYAPLSGVGGVLYDKDAVYVDLGGSHGFQESDEVRPTHELVQSLISTHSTIDAKMASSRVTLFSDSKPLGSEDIDNQGQWMPKEEKQMDLKTGRVRRKAIFGDEEDESGDSDEEDDEEMS
;
A
#
# COMPACT_ATOMS: atom_id res chain seq x y z
N MET A 1 12.95 -22.14 -87.76
CA MET A 1 13.60 -20.82 -87.96
C MET A 1 14.28 -20.45 -86.67
N GLU A 2 15.61 -20.46 -86.69
CA GLU A 2 16.49 -20.12 -85.56
C GLU A 2 16.29 -18.66 -85.12
N THR A 3 16.11 -18.44 -83.82
CA THR A 3 16.05 -17.09 -83.24
C THR A 3 17.44 -16.46 -83.28
N LYS A 4 17.64 -15.51 -84.18
CA LYS A 4 18.88 -14.71 -84.30
C LYS A 4 19.19 -14.01 -82.96
N ASP A 5 20.32 -14.36 -82.37
CA ASP A 5 20.91 -13.67 -81.22
C ASP A 5 21.29 -12.24 -81.62
N GLN A 6 20.68 -11.24 -80.96
CA GLN A 6 20.99 -9.83 -81.19
C GLN A 6 22.33 -9.47 -80.54
N LYS A 7 23.24 -8.86 -81.32
CA LYS A 7 24.54 -8.35 -80.83
C LYS A 7 24.34 -7.38 -79.66
N LYS A 8 24.81 -7.76 -78.46
CA LYS A 8 24.82 -6.88 -77.29
C LYS A 8 25.76 -5.70 -77.51
N HIS A 9 25.27 -4.48 -77.29
CA HIS A 9 26.07 -3.25 -77.40
C HIS A 9 27.19 -3.20 -76.36
N ARG A 10 28.42 -2.89 -76.82
CA ARG A 10 29.60 -2.71 -75.99
C ARG A 10 29.46 -1.45 -75.12
N LYS A 11 29.55 -1.61 -73.79
CA LYS A 11 29.52 -0.48 -72.85
C LYS A 11 30.78 0.37 -73.07
N LYS A 12 30.61 1.70 -73.09
CA LYS A 12 31.73 2.65 -73.22
C LYS A 12 32.48 2.75 -71.89
N ASN A 13 33.81 2.59 -71.93
CA ASN A 13 34.68 2.59 -70.74
C ASN A 13 35.26 3.97 -70.40
N SER A 14 35.12 4.97 -71.29
CA SER A 14 35.63 6.33 -71.11
C SER A 14 34.62 7.38 -71.59
N GLY A 15 34.77 8.61 -71.09
CA GLY A 15 33.95 9.76 -71.44
C GLY A 15 32.81 10.06 -70.45
N PRO A 16 32.06 11.17 -70.65
CA PRO A 16 31.16 11.74 -69.65
C PRO A 16 30.05 10.78 -69.18
N LYS A 17 29.57 9.91 -70.08
CA LYS A 17 28.54 8.90 -69.77
C LYS A 17 29.10 7.73 -68.96
N ALA A 18 30.38 7.39 -69.12
CA ALA A 18 31.03 6.34 -68.32
C ALA A 18 31.32 6.85 -66.90
N GLU A 19 31.77 8.10 -66.75
CA GLU A 19 31.95 8.74 -65.45
C GLU A 19 30.63 8.91 -64.69
N LYS A 20 29.55 9.33 -65.37
CA LYS A 20 28.22 9.45 -64.74
C LYS A 20 27.69 8.10 -64.24
N LYS A 21 28.07 7.00 -64.91
CA LYS A 21 27.71 5.64 -64.50
C LYS A 21 28.59 5.14 -63.34
N LYS A 22 29.89 5.47 -63.32
CA LYS A 22 30.77 5.25 -62.16
C LYS A 22 30.26 6.01 -60.93
N LYS A 23 29.90 7.29 -61.08
CA LYS A 23 29.32 8.13 -60.00
C LYS A 23 28.01 7.57 -59.45
N ARG A 24 27.12 7.05 -60.30
CA ARG A 24 25.88 6.36 -59.86
C ARG A 24 26.18 5.07 -59.11
N HIS A 25 27.15 4.29 -59.58
CA HIS A 25 27.55 3.04 -58.92
C HIS A 25 28.20 3.28 -57.55
N LEU A 26 29.00 4.33 -57.40
CA LEU A 26 29.55 4.79 -56.12
C LEU A 26 28.44 5.29 -55.16
N GLN A 27 27.41 5.96 -55.69
CA GLN A 27 26.23 6.39 -54.92
C GLN A 27 25.40 5.22 -54.38
N ASP A 28 25.17 4.18 -55.20
CA ASP A 28 24.42 2.98 -54.80
C ASP A 28 25.15 2.15 -53.71
N LEU A 29 26.49 2.23 -53.67
CA LEU A 29 27.32 1.53 -52.69
C LEU A 29 27.47 2.25 -51.33
N GLN A 30 26.88 3.44 -51.16
CA GLN A 30 26.96 4.28 -49.93
C GLN A 30 28.39 4.57 -49.42
N LEU A 31 29.43 4.25 -50.19
CA LEU A 31 30.80 4.70 -49.99
C LEU A 31 30.94 6.08 -50.65
N GLY A 32 30.51 7.12 -49.94
CA GLY A 32 30.72 8.50 -50.37
C GLY A 32 32.20 8.86 -50.28
N ASP A 33 32.81 9.19 -51.42
CA ASP A 33 34.20 9.64 -51.50
C ASP A 33 34.42 10.90 -50.62
N GLU A 34 35.21 10.79 -49.55
CA GLU A 34 35.64 11.97 -48.75
C GLU A 34 36.36 13.02 -49.62
N GLU A 35 36.92 12.61 -50.75
CA GLU A 35 37.56 13.50 -51.74
C GLU A 35 36.58 14.43 -52.46
N ASP A 36 35.31 14.06 -52.63
CA ASP A 36 34.30 14.89 -53.29
C ASP A 36 33.76 16.00 -52.37
N ALA A 37 33.89 15.85 -51.05
CA ALA A 37 33.58 16.91 -50.09
C ALA A 37 34.54 18.10 -50.24
N ARG A 38 35.82 17.84 -50.57
CA ARG A 38 36.84 18.88 -50.83
C ARG A 38 36.64 19.59 -52.17
N LYS A 39 35.93 18.99 -53.12
CA LYS A 39 35.59 19.58 -54.44
C LYS A 39 34.31 20.41 -54.43
N ARG A 40 33.52 20.41 -53.35
CA ARG A 40 32.31 21.24 -53.22
C ARG A 40 32.70 22.69 -52.96
N ASN A 41 32.17 23.62 -53.75
CA ASN A 41 32.44 25.04 -53.58
C ASN A 41 31.88 25.54 -52.23
N PRO A 42 32.72 25.91 -51.24
CA PRO A 42 32.26 26.33 -49.92
C PRO A 42 31.44 27.64 -49.98
N LYS A 43 31.60 28.46 -51.02
CA LYS A 43 30.81 29.68 -51.24
C LYS A 43 29.34 29.39 -51.59
N ALA A 44 29.05 28.23 -52.19
CA ALA A 44 27.68 27.82 -52.50
C ALA A 44 26.90 27.36 -51.24
N PHE A 45 27.60 27.03 -50.16
CA PHE A 45 27.03 26.66 -48.85
C PHE A 45 27.14 27.80 -47.82
N ALA A 46 27.38 29.03 -48.28
CA ALA A 46 27.41 30.20 -47.42
C ALA A 46 26.00 30.50 -46.87
N VAL A 47 25.98 31.01 -45.64
CA VAL A 47 24.74 31.23 -44.90
C VAL A 47 24.26 32.64 -45.13
N GLN A 48 22.95 32.81 -45.33
CA GLN A 48 22.35 34.11 -45.64
C GLN A 48 22.56 35.15 -44.51
N SER A 49 22.71 34.72 -43.26
CA SER A 49 22.99 35.61 -42.12
C SER A 49 23.92 34.94 -41.11
N ALA A 50 25.17 35.39 -41.07
CA ALA A 50 26.16 34.91 -40.11
C ALA A 50 25.79 35.26 -38.66
N VAL A 51 25.24 36.46 -38.42
CA VAL A 51 24.87 36.94 -37.07
C VAL A 51 23.73 36.11 -36.47
N ARG A 52 22.67 35.82 -37.26
CA ARG A 52 21.56 34.99 -36.80
C ARG A 52 22.02 33.56 -36.54
N MET A 53 22.87 33.02 -37.42
CA MET A 53 23.45 31.71 -37.25
C MET A 53 24.29 31.62 -35.98
N ALA A 54 25.18 32.58 -35.74
CA ALA A 54 26.01 32.62 -34.54
C ALA A 54 25.16 32.65 -33.27
N ARG A 55 24.12 33.50 -33.20
CA ARG A 55 23.20 33.55 -32.05
C ARG A 55 22.48 32.22 -31.82
N SER A 56 21.99 31.58 -32.89
CA SER A 56 21.35 30.27 -32.80
C SER A 56 22.35 29.21 -32.35
N PHE A 57 23.55 29.22 -32.91
CA PHE A 57 24.62 28.30 -32.56
C PHE A 57 24.97 28.42 -31.07
N HIS A 58 25.28 29.62 -30.57
CA HIS A 58 25.55 29.86 -29.15
C HIS A 58 24.41 29.37 -28.26
N ARG A 59 23.15 29.74 -28.55
CA ARG A 59 22.00 29.27 -27.78
C ARG A 59 21.87 27.74 -27.80
N THR A 60 22.09 27.09 -28.94
CA THR A 60 22.02 25.62 -29.02
C THR A 60 23.14 24.96 -28.26
N GLN A 61 24.35 25.51 -28.29
CA GLN A 61 25.48 25.01 -27.50
C GLN A 61 25.21 25.20 -26.01
N ASP A 62 24.72 26.37 -25.58
CA ASP A 62 24.33 26.63 -24.19
C ASP A 62 23.23 25.67 -23.70
N LEU A 63 22.30 25.30 -24.58
CA LEU A 63 21.26 24.32 -24.24
C LEU A 63 21.82 22.90 -24.18
N LYS A 64 22.80 22.54 -25.02
CA LYS A 64 23.48 21.24 -24.97
C LYS A 64 24.34 21.13 -23.71
N THR A 65 25.11 22.17 -23.39
CA THR A 65 25.93 22.23 -22.18
C THR A 65 25.09 22.12 -20.91
N LYS A 66 23.95 22.83 -20.84
CA LYS A 66 22.98 22.70 -19.72
C LYS A 66 22.35 21.30 -19.62
N LYS A 67 22.32 20.52 -20.70
CA LYS A 67 21.81 19.13 -20.68
C LYS A 67 22.88 18.11 -20.28
N HIS A 68 24.16 18.45 -20.36
CA HIS A 68 25.22 17.55 -19.91
C HIS A 68 25.16 17.43 -18.38
N HIS A 69 24.92 16.20 -17.93
CA HIS A 69 24.92 15.82 -16.52
C HIS A 69 25.91 14.68 -16.33
N ILE A 70 26.42 14.52 -15.11
CA ILE A 70 27.25 13.38 -14.74
C ILE A 70 26.41 12.10 -14.95
N PRO A 71 26.89 11.11 -15.73
CA PRO A 71 26.19 9.86 -15.90
C PRO A 71 26.16 9.10 -14.58
N VAL A 72 24.96 8.84 -14.06
CA VAL A 72 24.74 8.05 -12.84
C VAL A 72 24.02 6.77 -13.23
N VAL A 73 24.43 5.65 -12.63
CA VAL A 73 23.80 4.34 -12.85
C VAL A 73 22.44 4.33 -12.16
N ASP A 74 21.37 4.10 -12.93
CA ASP A 74 20.05 3.84 -12.37
C ASP A 74 19.94 2.36 -12.00
N ARG A 75 19.65 2.09 -10.72
CA ARG A 75 19.49 0.74 -10.15
C ARG A 75 18.03 0.40 -9.86
N THR A 76 17.09 1.20 -10.34
CA THR A 76 15.67 0.94 -10.09
C THR A 76 15.19 -0.36 -10.77
N PRO A 77 14.47 -1.24 -10.06
CA PRO A 77 13.93 -2.47 -10.63
C PRO A 77 12.79 -2.19 -11.62
N LEU A 78 12.42 -3.22 -12.41
CA LEU A 78 11.32 -3.13 -13.39
C LEU A 78 10.00 -2.73 -12.74
N GLU A 79 9.70 -3.34 -11.58
CA GLU A 79 8.60 -2.96 -10.71
C GLU A 79 9.13 -2.02 -9.63
N PRO A 80 8.95 -0.69 -9.78
CA PRO A 80 9.53 0.24 -8.84
C PRO A 80 8.81 0.15 -7.48
N PRO A 81 9.56 0.28 -6.37
CA PRO A 81 8.96 0.47 -5.06
C PRO A 81 8.13 1.77 -5.02
N PRO A 82 7.17 1.88 -4.09
CA PRO A 82 6.46 3.13 -3.85
C PRO A 82 7.41 4.29 -3.53
N ILE A 83 7.20 5.42 -4.20
CA ILE A 83 7.99 6.65 -4.01
C ILE A 83 7.64 7.26 -2.65
N VAL A 84 8.63 7.65 -1.86
CA VAL A 84 8.39 8.22 -0.53
C VAL A 84 8.15 9.73 -0.64
N VAL A 85 6.94 10.14 -0.27
CA VAL A 85 6.50 11.52 -0.19
C VAL A 85 6.42 11.92 1.28
N VAL A 86 7.37 12.73 1.73
CA VAL A 86 7.38 13.26 3.10
C VAL A 86 6.61 14.57 3.14
N VAL A 87 5.65 14.68 4.06
CA VAL A 87 4.93 15.91 4.34
C VAL A 87 5.56 16.58 5.55
N MET A 88 6.27 17.68 5.30
CA MET A 88 7.00 18.44 6.32
C MET A 88 6.41 19.83 6.45
N GLY A 89 6.32 20.31 7.68
CA GLY A 89 5.97 21.67 8.00
C GLY A 89 5.93 21.88 9.51
N PRO A 90 5.83 23.15 9.95
CA PRO A 90 5.78 23.46 11.36
C PRO A 90 4.54 22.88 12.06
N PRO A 91 4.45 22.94 13.40
CA PRO A 91 3.26 22.47 14.10
C PRO A 91 2.03 23.26 13.64
N LYS A 92 0.87 22.60 13.61
CA LYS A 92 -0.44 23.21 13.31
C LYS A 92 -0.63 23.78 11.89
N VAL A 93 0.27 23.54 10.93
CA VAL A 93 0.09 24.04 9.55
C VAL A 93 -0.92 23.26 8.68
N GLY A 94 -1.46 22.14 9.18
CA GLY A 94 -2.38 21.26 8.43
C GLY A 94 -1.70 20.10 7.69
N LYS A 95 -0.69 19.47 8.29
CA LYS A 95 0.02 18.31 7.70
C LYS A 95 -0.91 17.12 7.50
N SER A 96 -1.56 16.66 8.57
CA SER A 96 -2.47 15.51 8.53
C SER A 96 -3.69 15.79 7.64
N THR A 97 -4.23 17.01 7.65
CA THR A 97 -5.36 17.40 6.79
C THR A 97 -4.98 17.38 5.31
N LEU A 98 -3.76 17.80 4.95
CA LEU A 98 -3.27 17.70 3.57
C LEU A 98 -3.18 16.24 3.12
N ILE A 99 -2.64 15.37 3.97
CA ILE A 99 -2.50 13.94 3.68
C ILE A 99 -3.89 13.30 3.50
N GLN A 100 -4.83 13.56 4.42
CA GLN A 100 -6.22 13.07 4.31
C GLN A 100 -6.84 13.48 2.98
N CYS A 101 -6.71 14.75 2.60
CA CYS A 101 -7.29 15.25 1.38
C CYS A 101 -6.60 14.70 0.12
N LEU A 102 -5.27 14.51 0.14
CA LEU A 102 -4.54 13.88 -0.95
C LEU A 102 -4.98 12.44 -1.16
N ILE A 103 -5.08 11.66 -0.09
CA ILE A 103 -5.54 10.27 -0.13
C ILE A 103 -6.97 10.22 -0.67
N ARG A 104 -7.88 11.05 -0.13
CA ARG A 104 -9.25 11.16 -0.62
C ARG A 104 -9.31 11.50 -2.12
N ASN A 105 -8.45 12.40 -2.61
CA ASN A 105 -8.41 12.72 -4.04
C ASN A 105 -7.95 11.53 -4.91
N PHE A 106 -7.00 10.72 -4.43
CA PHE A 106 -6.52 9.55 -5.18
C PHE A 106 -7.47 8.35 -5.10
N THR A 107 -7.95 8.00 -3.91
CA THR A 107 -8.66 6.73 -3.66
C THR A 107 -10.15 6.89 -3.38
N ARG A 108 -10.64 8.13 -3.23
CA ARG A 108 -12.02 8.48 -2.87
C ARG A 108 -12.49 7.97 -1.51
N GLN A 109 -11.58 7.42 -0.71
CA GLN A 109 -11.85 6.99 0.65
C GLN A 109 -11.38 8.07 1.63
N LYS A 110 -12.13 8.27 2.72
CA LYS A 110 -11.74 9.17 3.81
C LYS A 110 -11.07 8.34 4.90
N LEU A 111 -9.93 8.80 5.39
CA LEU A 111 -9.27 8.24 6.58
C LEU A 111 -9.61 9.11 7.79
N THR A 112 -9.90 8.48 8.92
CA THR A 112 -10.23 9.15 10.19
C THR A 112 -8.96 9.69 10.86
N GLU A 113 -7.99 8.81 11.12
CA GLU A 113 -6.68 9.15 11.69
C GLU A 113 -5.56 8.68 10.76
N ILE A 114 -4.49 9.48 10.67
CA ILE A 114 -3.27 9.08 9.98
C ILE A 114 -2.20 8.81 11.02
N ARG A 115 -1.71 7.57 11.04
CA ARG A 115 -0.56 7.13 11.82
C ARG A 115 0.35 6.30 10.92
N GLY A 116 1.62 6.69 10.87
CA GLY A 116 2.62 6.00 10.06
C GLY A 116 2.49 6.25 8.55
N PRO A 117 3.19 5.45 7.73
CA PRO A 117 3.19 5.59 6.29
C PRO A 117 1.89 5.06 5.64
N VAL A 118 1.39 5.79 4.64
CA VAL A 118 0.22 5.40 3.85
C VAL A 118 0.62 5.21 2.40
N THR A 119 0.50 3.99 1.90
CA THR A 119 0.81 3.64 0.51
C THR A 119 -0.44 3.68 -0.35
N ILE A 120 -0.38 4.39 -1.48
CA ILE A 120 -1.48 4.54 -2.43
C ILE A 120 -1.01 4.30 -3.87
N VAL A 121 -1.90 3.76 -4.69
CA VAL A 121 -1.68 3.64 -6.14
C VAL A 121 -2.06 4.96 -6.82
N SER A 122 -1.08 5.73 -7.29
CA SER A 122 -1.31 7.02 -7.97
C SER A 122 -1.54 6.86 -9.47
N GLY A 123 -0.94 5.84 -10.08
CA GLY A 123 -1.13 5.51 -11.49
C GLY A 123 -0.59 4.12 -11.83
N LYS A 124 -0.74 3.73 -13.09
CA LYS A 124 -0.45 2.35 -13.52
C LYS A 124 0.98 1.86 -13.32
N LYS A 125 1.94 2.79 -13.26
CA LYS A 125 3.36 2.49 -13.08
C LYS A 125 3.94 3.06 -11.78
N ARG A 126 3.10 3.70 -10.96
CA ARG A 126 3.56 4.55 -9.86
C ARG A 126 2.69 4.42 -8.63
N ARG A 127 3.36 4.19 -7.51
CA ARG A 127 2.81 4.16 -6.16
C ARG A 127 3.50 5.23 -5.34
N LEU A 128 2.79 5.75 -4.36
CA LEU A 128 3.29 6.77 -3.47
C LEU A 128 3.11 6.25 -2.05
N THR A 129 4.13 6.36 -1.22
CA THR A 129 4.01 6.21 0.23
C THR A 129 4.11 7.59 0.83
N ILE A 130 3.03 8.06 1.44
CA ILE A 130 2.96 9.36 2.09
C ILE A 130 3.22 9.16 3.58
N ILE A 131 4.16 9.92 4.14
CA ILE A 131 4.49 9.90 5.56
C ILE A 131 4.48 11.32 6.13
N GLU A 132 3.85 11.47 7.28
CA GLU A 132 3.87 12.73 8.04
C GLU A 132 5.19 12.87 8.80
N CYS A 133 5.83 14.04 8.71
CA CYS A 133 6.97 14.38 9.54
C CYS A 133 6.51 15.08 10.83
N GLY A 134 6.88 14.52 11.98
CA GLY A 134 6.82 15.16 13.28
C GLY A 134 7.75 16.39 13.35
N CYS A 135 7.65 17.13 14.46
CA CYS A 135 8.49 18.32 14.71
C CYS A 135 9.85 17.99 15.31
N ASP A 136 10.14 16.71 15.58
CA ASP A 136 11.42 16.28 16.15
C ASP A 136 12.54 16.28 15.10
N ILE A 137 13.69 16.86 15.47
CA ILE A 137 14.86 16.95 14.60
C ILE A 137 15.37 15.56 14.15
N ASN A 138 15.30 14.56 15.02
CA ASN A 138 15.73 13.20 14.70
C ASN A 138 14.87 12.60 13.59
N MET A 139 13.54 12.75 13.71
CA MET A 139 12.60 12.30 12.68
C MET A 139 12.80 13.06 11.36
N MET A 140 13.08 14.37 11.43
CA MET A 140 13.43 15.18 10.26
C MET A 140 14.67 14.65 9.53
N ILE A 141 15.73 14.29 10.28
CA ILE A 141 16.98 13.74 9.72
C ILE A 141 16.71 12.39 9.04
N ASP A 142 15.98 11.50 9.68
CA ASP A 142 15.73 10.16 9.15
C ASP A 142 14.82 10.20 7.92
N LEU A 143 13.76 11.01 7.95
CA LEU A 143 12.89 11.21 6.80
C LEU A 143 13.62 11.93 5.66
N ALA A 144 14.53 12.87 5.92
CA ALA A 144 15.30 13.55 4.89
C ALA A 144 16.22 12.59 4.12
N LYS A 145 16.79 11.56 4.77
CA LYS A 145 17.59 10.52 4.11
C LYS A 145 16.75 9.63 3.18
N VAL A 146 15.49 9.39 3.56
CA VAL A 146 14.58 8.44 2.89
C VAL A 146 13.73 9.11 1.81
N ALA A 147 13.47 10.41 1.90
CA ALA A 147 12.56 11.14 1.01
C ALA A 147 13.01 11.16 -0.46
N ASP A 148 12.06 10.90 -1.37
CA ASP A 148 12.21 11.19 -2.80
C ASP A 148 11.59 12.56 -3.13
N LEU A 149 10.41 12.81 -2.56
CA LEU A 149 9.64 14.04 -2.65
C LEU A 149 9.37 14.59 -1.26
N VAL A 150 9.58 15.89 -1.09
CA VAL A 150 9.16 16.62 0.12
C VAL A 150 8.06 17.60 -0.27
N LEU A 151 6.90 17.46 0.36
CA LEU A 151 5.86 18.48 0.38
C LEU A 151 6.09 19.37 1.60
N MET A 152 6.60 20.57 1.36
CA MET A 152 6.92 21.55 2.38
C MET A 152 5.74 22.50 2.58
N LEU A 153 5.03 22.36 3.70
CA LEU A 153 3.97 23.26 4.11
C LEU A 153 4.56 24.49 4.78
N ILE A 154 4.09 25.66 4.35
CA ILE A 154 4.46 26.95 4.89
C ILE A 154 3.16 27.69 5.22
N ASP A 155 3.03 28.17 6.46
CA ASP A 155 1.94 29.06 6.82
C ASP A 155 2.15 30.42 6.15
N ALA A 156 1.18 30.88 5.36
CA ALA A 156 1.29 32.18 4.70
C ALA A 156 1.12 33.35 5.67
N SER A 157 0.37 33.17 6.76
CA SER A 157 0.07 34.20 7.75
C SER A 157 1.29 34.53 8.60
N PHE A 158 1.95 33.50 9.14
CA PHE A 158 3.18 33.61 9.91
C PHE A 158 4.42 33.79 9.01
N GLY A 159 4.52 32.97 7.96
CA GLY A 159 5.65 32.94 7.04
C GLY A 159 6.53 31.71 7.28
N PHE A 160 7.84 31.87 7.11
CA PHE A 160 8.79 30.78 7.32
C PHE A 160 9.17 30.66 8.79
N GLU A 161 9.07 29.44 9.32
CA GLU A 161 9.48 29.08 10.67
C GLU A 161 10.86 28.43 10.69
N MET A 162 11.51 28.40 11.86
CA MET A 162 12.86 27.85 12.00
C MET A 162 12.92 26.36 11.63
N GLU A 163 11.91 25.57 12.02
CA GLU A 163 11.80 24.15 11.66
C GLU A 163 11.89 23.91 10.15
N THR A 164 11.30 24.81 9.35
CA THR A 164 11.35 24.68 7.88
C THR A 164 12.76 24.89 7.34
N PHE A 165 13.55 25.79 7.93
CA PHE A 165 14.94 26.04 7.54
C PHE A 165 15.88 24.94 8.01
N GLU A 166 15.67 24.43 9.23
CA GLU A 166 16.43 23.30 9.76
C GLU A 166 16.32 22.09 8.84
N PHE A 167 15.09 21.72 8.47
CA PHE A 167 14.86 20.62 7.55
C PHE A 167 15.46 20.85 6.16
N LEU A 168 15.39 22.09 5.62
CA LEU A 168 16.02 22.42 4.34
C LEU A 168 17.54 22.25 4.39
N ASN A 169 18.18 22.69 5.47
CA ASN A 169 19.62 22.56 5.66
C ASN A 169 20.02 21.08 5.82
N ILE A 170 19.26 20.29 6.57
CA ILE A 170 19.45 18.83 6.69
C ILE A 170 19.39 18.17 5.30
N CYS A 171 18.40 18.53 4.49
CA CYS A 171 18.26 18.02 3.12
C CYS A 171 19.44 18.42 2.22
N GLN A 172 19.98 19.62 2.36
CA GLN A 172 21.15 20.04 1.59
C GLN A 172 22.39 19.21 1.92
N VAL A 173 22.56 18.80 3.18
CA VAL A 173 23.69 17.97 3.63
C VAL A 173 23.55 16.51 3.21
N HIS A 174 22.39 15.89 3.42
CA HIS A 174 22.18 14.47 3.11
C HIS A 174 21.95 14.18 1.62
N GLY A 175 21.63 15.22 0.83
CA GLY A 175 21.37 15.12 -0.60
C GLY A 175 19.98 15.65 -0.89
N PHE A 176 19.93 16.72 -1.69
CA PHE A 176 18.71 17.51 -1.85
C PHE A 176 17.61 16.74 -2.62
N PRO A 177 16.52 16.30 -1.95
CA PRO A 177 15.42 15.63 -2.63
C PRO A 177 14.60 16.64 -3.45
N LYS A 178 13.61 16.15 -4.18
CA LYS A 178 12.70 17.08 -4.88
C LYS A 178 11.76 17.72 -3.88
N ILE A 179 11.83 19.05 -3.75
CA ILE A 179 10.95 19.81 -2.85
C ILE A 179 9.86 20.53 -3.65
N MET A 180 8.61 20.42 -3.19
CA MET A 180 7.48 21.25 -3.61
C MET A 180 6.97 22.01 -2.39
N GLY A 181 6.75 23.32 -2.54
CA GLY A 181 6.16 24.12 -1.49
C GLY A 181 4.63 24.13 -1.59
N VAL A 182 3.96 24.14 -0.45
CA VAL A 182 2.51 24.33 -0.31
C VAL A 182 2.29 25.45 0.69
N LEU A 183 1.67 26.56 0.25
CA LEU A 183 1.28 27.65 1.13
C LEU A 183 -0.12 27.42 1.65
N THR A 184 -0.27 27.38 2.97
CA THR A 184 -1.54 27.23 3.69
C THR A 184 -1.97 28.55 4.33
N HIS A 185 -3.16 28.57 4.95
CA HIS A 185 -3.72 29.72 5.70
C HIS A 185 -3.78 31.03 4.91
N LEU A 186 -4.16 30.94 3.64
CA LEU A 186 -4.37 32.10 2.78
C LEU A 186 -5.69 32.83 3.06
N ASP A 187 -6.61 32.16 3.74
CA ASP A 187 -7.90 32.63 4.26
C ASP A 187 -7.74 33.65 5.41
N SER A 188 -6.66 33.56 6.18
CA SER A 188 -6.33 34.51 7.25
C SER A 188 -6.19 35.97 6.74
N PHE A 189 -5.89 36.15 5.45
CA PHE A 189 -5.73 37.48 4.86
C PHE A 189 -7.07 38.11 4.46
N LYS A 190 -7.45 39.17 5.19
CA LYS A 190 -8.62 40.00 4.84
C LYS A 190 -8.46 40.78 3.53
N TYR A 191 -7.24 41.24 3.21
CA TYR A 191 -6.99 42.11 2.04
C TYR A 191 -6.21 41.44 0.91
N ASN A 192 -6.80 41.43 -0.28
CA ASN A 192 -6.22 40.83 -1.49
C ASN A 192 -4.87 41.46 -1.93
N LYS A 193 -4.66 42.76 -1.70
CA LYS A 193 -3.39 43.42 -2.03
C LYS A 193 -2.25 42.89 -1.16
N GLN A 194 -2.50 42.68 0.14
CA GLN A 194 -1.54 42.13 1.08
C GLN A 194 -1.23 40.67 0.73
N LEU A 195 -2.26 39.86 0.48
CA LEU A 195 -2.13 38.47 0.02
C LEU A 195 -1.18 38.35 -1.19
N LYS A 196 -1.37 39.17 -2.24
CA LYS A 196 -0.52 39.14 -3.44
C LYS A 196 0.94 39.52 -3.13
N LYS A 197 1.16 40.52 -2.27
CA LYS A 197 2.51 40.93 -1.83
C LYS A 197 3.18 39.81 -1.03
N THR A 198 2.48 39.19 -0.08
CA THR A 198 2.98 38.08 0.74
C THR A 198 3.28 36.85 -0.10
N LYS A 199 2.38 36.45 -1.01
CA LYS A 199 2.62 35.35 -1.96
C LYS A 199 3.89 35.58 -2.79
N LYS A 200 4.10 36.81 -3.27
CA LYS A 200 5.32 37.15 -4.03
C LYS A 200 6.58 37.09 -3.15
N ARG A 201 6.53 37.65 -1.94
CA ARG A 201 7.64 37.63 -0.97
C ARG A 201 8.04 36.21 -0.59
N LEU A 202 7.07 35.38 -0.18
CA LEU A 202 7.32 33.99 0.21
C LEU A 202 7.82 33.15 -0.96
N LYS A 203 7.28 33.36 -2.17
CA LYS A 203 7.77 32.71 -3.38
C LYS A 203 9.22 33.06 -3.70
N HIS A 204 9.59 34.34 -3.61
CA HIS A 204 10.98 34.75 -3.83
C HIS A 204 11.91 34.15 -2.77
N ARG A 205 11.51 34.17 -1.49
CA ARG A 205 12.29 33.54 -0.42
C ARG A 205 12.45 32.04 -0.65
N PHE A 206 11.36 31.33 -0.95
CA PHE A 206 11.38 29.90 -1.27
C PHE A 206 12.33 29.57 -2.45
N TRP A 207 12.40 30.44 -3.46
CA TRP A 207 13.33 30.28 -4.57
C TRP A 207 14.80 30.47 -4.19
N THR A 208 15.08 31.37 -3.25
CA THR A 208 16.44 31.57 -2.73
C THR A 208 16.91 30.35 -1.94
N GLU A 209 16.04 29.75 -1.13
CA GLU A 209 16.39 28.65 -0.23
C GLU A 209 16.45 27.28 -0.92
N VAL A 210 15.58 27.04 -1.91
CA VAL A 210 15.44 25.74 -2.56
C VAL A 210 16.18 25.72 -3.90
N TYR A 211 15.56 26.29 -4.93
CA TYR A 211 16.20 26.62 -6.20
C TYR A 211 15.30 27.59 -6.98
N PRO A 212 15.88 28.44 -7.84
CA PRO A 212 15.11 29.36 -8.67
C PRO A 212 14.08 28.64 -9.53
N GLY A 213 12.81 29.02 -9.39
CA GLY A 213 11.72 28.41 -10.15
C GLY A 213 11.11 27.15 -9.52
N ALA A 214 11.44 26.83 -8.27
CA ALA A 214 10.74 25.80 -7.49
C ALA A 214 9.23 26.05 -7.47
N LYS A 215 8.46 24.95 -7.51
CA LYS A 215 6.99 24.99 -7.59
C LYS A 215 6.41 25.24 -6.21
N LEU A 216 5.49 26.21 -6.14
CA LEU A 216 4.79 26.61 -4.94
C LEU A 216 3.28 26.56 -5.24
N PHE A 217 2.55 25.75 -4.49
CA PHE A 217 1.10 25.64 -4.55
C PHE A 217 0.47 26.55 -3.50
N TYR A 218 -0.76 26.96 -3.75
CA TYR A 218 -1.51 27.84 -2.87
C TYR A 218 -2.80 27.12 -2.51
N LEU A 219 -3.04 26.90 -1.22
CA LEU A 219 -4.30 26.36 -0.71
C LEU A 219 -5.10 27.52 -0.12
N SER A 220 -6.21 27.85 -0.78
CA SER A 220 -6.93 29.10 -0.51
C SER A 220 -7.64 29.12 0.84
N GLY A 221 -8.06 27.96 1.35
CA GLY A 221 -8.71 27.81 2.65
C GLY A 221 -9.30 26.42 2.84
N MET A 222 -9.92 26.20 4.00
CA MET A 222 -10.58 24.93 4.34
C MET A 222 -12.10 25.07 4.30
N VAL A 223 -12.78 24.06 3.78
CA VAL A 223 -14.25 23.94 3.73
C VAL A 223 -14.61 22.61 4.39
N HIS A 224 -15.42 22.63 5.45
CA HIS A 224 -15.78 21.43 6.23
C HIS A 224 -14.58 20.61 6.74
N GLY A 225 -13.50 21.28 7.12
CA GLY A 225 -12.26 20.63 7.60
C GLY A 225 -11.39 20.03 6.49
N GLU A 226 -11.72 20.27 5.21
CA GLU A 226 -10.98 19.77 4.06
C GLU A 226 -10.49 20.91 3.17
N TYR A 227 -9.37 20.73 2.47
CA TYR A 227 -8.95 21.71 1.47
C TYR A 227 -9.80 21.60 0.20
N GLN A 228 -9.75 22.62 -0.65
CA GLN A 228 -10.52 22.64 -1.88
C GLN A 228 -10.07 21.56 -2.86
N ASN A 229 -11.01 20.71 -3.27
CA ASN A 229 -10.74 19.55 -4.14
C ASN A 229 -9.99 19.89 -5.43
N GLN A 230 -10.28 21.03 -6.06
CA GLN A 230 -9.60 21.45 -7.30
C GLN A 230 -8.12 21.74 -7.08
N GLU A 231 -7.76 22.37 -5.96
CA GLU A 231 -6.39 22.73 -5.62
C GLU A 231 -5.56 21.48 -5.30
N ILE A 232 -6.15 20.57 -4.52
CA ILE A 232 -5.55 19.25 -4.21
C ILE A 232 -5.43 18.40 -5.47
N HIS A 233 -6.43 18.41 -6.35
CA HIS A 233 -6.38 17.67 -7.60
C HIS A 233 -5.22 18.14 -8.49
N ASN A 234 -5.01 19.46 -8.55
CA ASN A 234 -3.87 20.05 -9.24
C ASN A 234 -2.55 19.62 -8.60
N LEU A 235 -2.43 19.68 -7.26
CA LEU A 235 -1.24 19.21 -6.53
C LEU A 235 -0.97 17.72 -6.83
N GLY A 236 -1.98 16.86 -6.70
CA GLY A 236 -1.91 15.44 -7.00
C GLY A 236 -1.43 15.17 -8.44
N ARG A 237 -1.95 15.91 -9.43
CA ARG A 237 -1.50 15.80 -10.83
C ARG A 237 -0.01 16.10 -10.98
N PHE A 238 0.52 17.09 -10.26
CA PHE A 238 1.95 17.41 -10.31
C PHE A 238 2.82 16.33 -9.66
N ILE A 239 2.36 15.76 -8.54
CA ILE A 239 3.04 14.64 -7.87
C ILE A 239 3.12 13.44 -8.81
N THR A 240 2.01 13.06 -9.46
CA THR A 240 1.96 11.89 -10.36
C THR A 240 2.93 12.00 -11.54
N VAL A 241 3.14 13.21 -12.09
CA VAL A 241 3.99 13.44 -13.29
C VAL A 241 5.47 13.66 -12.94
N MET A 242 5.80 13.86 -11.66
CA MET A 242 7.15 14.29 -11.25
C MET A 242 8.23 13.25 -11.57
N LYS A 243 9.40 13.69 -12.04
CA LYS A 243 10.55 12.79 -12.23
C LYS A 243 11.58 13.01 -11.13
N PHE A 244 12.06 11.91 -10.57
CA PHE A 244 13.06 11.91 -9.50
C PHE A 244 14.46 11.76 -10.09
N ARG A 245 15.44 12.32 -9.39
CA ARG A 245 16.85 12.10 -9.67
C ARG A 245 17.34 11.08 -8.65
N PRO A 246 18.03 10.00 -9.06
CA PRO A 246 18.59 9.06 -8.11
C PRO A 246 19.64 9.75 -7.22
N LEU A 247 19.47 9.62 -5.91
CA LEU A 247 20.47 10.04 -4.92
C LEU A 247 21.48 8.91 -4.72
N THR A 248 22.77 9.26 -4.63
CA THR A 248 23.85 8.26 -4.55
C THR A 248 23.63 7.30 -3.39
N TRP A 249 23.36 7.82 -2.19
CA TRP A 249 23.10 7.03 -0.98
C TRP A 249 21.93 6.06 -1.14
N GLN A 250 20.80 6.53 -1.67
CA GLN A 250 19.61 5.71 -1.87
C GLN A 250 19.85 4.60 -2.92
N THR A 251 20.68 4.83 -3.93
CA THR A 251 21.02 3.79 -4.91
C THR A 251 22.08 2.80 -4.44
N SER A 252 22.95 3.20 -3.51
CA SER A 252 24.04 2.34 -3.02
C SER A 252 23.61 1.42 -1.88
N HIS A 253 22.72 1.87 -1.00
CA HIS A 253 22.34 1.13 0.21
C HIS A 253 20.91 0.58 0.12
N PRO A 254 20.66 -0.66 0.59
CA PRO A 254 19.32 -1.16 0.79
C PRO A 254 18.71 -0.51 2.04
N TYR A 255 17.46 -0.07 1.95
CA TYR A 255 16.72 0.43 3.11
C TYR A 255 15.24 0.06 3.01
N ILE A 256 14.57 0.02 4.16
CA ILE A 256 13.16 -0.30 4.27
C ILE A 256 12.51 0.78 5.13
N LEU A 257 11.40 1.32 4.65
CA LEU A 257 10.48 2.08 5.50
C LEU A 257 9.46 1.09 6.05
N ALA A 258 9.42 0.90 7.36
CA ALA A 258 8.52 -0.05 8.00
C ALA A 258 7.08 0.49 7.97
N ASP A 259 6.18 -0.26 7.34
CA ASP A 259 4.75 0.05 7.29
C ASP A 259 4.00 -0.56 8.49
N ARG A 260 4.37 -1.78 8.88
CA ARG A 260 3.78 -2.53 10.00
C ARG A 260 4.90 -3.13 10.85
N MET A 261 4.70 -3.09 12.16
CA MET A 261 5.59 -3.69 13.15
C MET A 261 4.78 -4.67 13.99
N GLU A 262 5.30 -5.88 14.19
CA GLU A 262 4.69 -6.90 15.06
C GLU A 262 5.73 -7.48 16.01
N ASP A 263 5.28 -7.78 17.22
CA ASP A 263 6.05 -8.47 18.24
C ASP A 263 5.74 -9.98 18.14
N LEU A 264 6.76 -10.80 17.88
CA LEU A 264 6.66 -12.26 17.76
C LEU A 264 7.09 -12.98 19.04
N THR A 265 7.36 -12.24 20.12
CA THR A 265 7.87 -12.81 21.38
C THR A 265 6.75 -13.56 22.10
N ASN A 266 7.07 -14.69 22.75
CA ASN A 266 6.06 -15.46 23.47
C ASN A 266 5.50 -14.66 24.65
N PRO A 267 4.18 -14.69 24.89
CA PRO A 267 3.56 -13.94 25.99
C PRO A 267 4.01 -14.42 27.37
N GLU A 268 4.37 -15.70 27.53
CA GLU A 268 4.89 -16.25 28.78
C GLU A 268 6.28 -15.69 29.14
N ASP A 269 7.14 -15.49 28.14
CA ASP A 269 8.46 -14.87 28.33
C ASP A 269 8.31 -13.40 28.77
N ILE A 270 7.31 -12.70 28.23
CA ILE A 270 6.96 -11.33 28.64
C ILE A 270 6.39 -11.31 30.06
N ARG A 271 5.55 -12.29 30.42
CA ARG A 271 4.97 -12.42 31.76
C ARG A 271 6.04 -12.67 32.82
N THR A 272 6.99 -13.55 32.53
CA THR A 272 8.11 -13.86 33.45
C THR A 272 9.09 -12.71 33.55
N ASN A 273 9.44 -12.06 32.43
CA ASN A 273 10.30 -10.88 32.42
C ASN A 273 9.86 -9.85 31.36
N ILE A 274 9.30 -8.73 31.83
CA ILE A 274 8.81 -7.65 30.98
C ILE A 274 9.93 -7.01 30.13
N LYS A 275 11.17 -7.04 30.62
CA LYS A 275 12.37 -6.43 29.98
C LYS A 275 13.19 -7.44 29.16
N CYS A 276 12.63 -8.59 28.80
CA CYS A 276 13.30 -9.54 27.94
C CYS A 276 13.57 -8.95 26.54
N ASP A 277 14.58 -9.51 25.86
CA ASP A 277 14.86 -9.20 24.46
C ASP A 277 13.73 -9.74 23.58
N ARG A 278 13.14 -8.86 22.78
CA ARG A 278 11.96 -9.17 21.97
C ARG A 278 12.31 -9.44 20.52
N LYS A 279 11.62 -10.39 19.92
CA LYS A 279 11.75 -10.70 18.50
C LYS A 279 10.69 -9.92 17.73
N VAL A 280 11.11 -8.94 16.96
CA VAL A 280 10.21 -8.08 16.18
C VAL A 280 10.28 -8.43 14.70
N SER A 281 9.12 -8.54 14.05
CA SER A 281 9.00 -8.57 12.58
C SER A 281 8.58 -7.20 12.06
N LEU A 282 9.36 -6.70 11.10
CA LEU A 282 9.09 -5.45 10.40
C LEU A 282 8.68 -5.76 8.96
N TYR A 283 7.52 -5.23 8.56
CA TYR A 283 7.02 -5.34 7.20
C TYR A 283 7.16 -4.00 6.51
N GLY A 284 7.61 -4.03 5.26
CA GLY A 284 7.72 -2.84 4.44
C GLY A 284 8.27 -3.16 3.07
N TYR A 285 8.27 -2.16 2.22
CA TYR A 285 8.82 -2.27 0.87
C TYR A 285 10.32 -2.06 0.88
N LEU A 286 11.06 -2.96 0.23
CA LEU A 286 12.49 -2.80 -0.03
C LEU A 286 12.74 -1.66 -1.03
N ARG A 287 13.69 -0.78 -0.70
CA ARG A 287 14.13 0.37 -1.52
C ARG A 287 15.64 0.36 -1.70
N GLY A 288 16.08 1.04 -2.75
CA GLY A 288 17.49 1.17 -3.08
C GLY A 288 18.07 -0.11 -3.66
N ALA A 289 19.14 -0.61 -3.05
CA ALA A 289 19.79 -1.85 -3.46
C ALA A 289 19.07 -3.10 -2.92
N HIS A 290 19.54 -4.28 -3.33
CA HIS A 290 19.01 -5.56 -2.83
C HIS A 290 19.51 -5.84 -1.41
N LEU A 291 18.62 -6.31 -0.53
CA LEU A 291 18.97 -6.78 0.81
C LEU A 291 19.50 -8.21 0.75
N LYS A 292 20.54 -8.51 1.53
CA LYS A 292 21.09 -9.86 1.67
C LYS A 292 20.56 -10.49 2.95
N ASN A 293 20.29 -11.80 2.92
CA ASN A 293 19.89 -12.53 4.13
C ASN A 293 21.03 -12.46 5.17
N LYS A 294 20.66 -12.31 6.45
CA LYS A 294 21.60 -12.18 7.59
C LYS A 294 22.55 -10.98 7.51
N SER A 295 22.16 -9.91 6.80
CA SER A 295 22.91 -8.65 6.84
C SER A 295 22.76 -7.96 8.20
N GLN A 296 23.74 -7.12 8.55
CA GLN A 296 23.61 -6.16 9.63
C GLN A 296 22.75 -4.99 9.18
N ILE A 297 21.84 -4.54 10.04
CA ILE A 297 20.94 -3.41 9.81
C ILE A 297 21.07 -2.44 10.99
N HIS A 298 21.13 -1.15 10.68
CA HIS A 298 21.01 -0.09 11.66
C HIS A 298 19.56 0.39 11.71
N MET A 299 18.95 0.36 12.90
CA MET A 299 17.65 0.97 13.16
C MET A 299 17.87 2.34 13.81
N PRO A 300 17.53 3.45 13.12
CA PRO A 300 17.70 4.79 13.67
C PRO A 300 17.04 4.94 15.04
N GLY A 301 17.80 5.40 16.03
CA GLY A 301 17.33 5.61 17.40
C GLY A 301 17.25 4.35 18.27
N VAL A 302 17.45 3.15 17.72
CA VAL A 302 17.41 1.89 18.50
C VAL A 302 18.81 1.27 18.60
N GLY A 303 19.50 1.07 17.47
CA GLY A 303 20.83 0.45 17.45
C GLY A 303 21.08 -0.43 16.24
N ASP A 304 22.19 -1.18 16.29
CA ASP A 304 22.61 -2.11 15.25
C ASP A 304 22.12 -3.53 15.58
N PHE A 305 21.51 -4.19 14.60
CA PHE A 305 20.93 -5.53 14.73
C PHE A 305 21.29 -6.42 13.55
N ALA A 306 21.43 -7.71 13.82
CA ALA A 306 21.59 -8.72 12.78
C ALA A 306 20.21 -9.26 12.36
N VAL A 307 19.95 -9.34 11.06
CA VAL A 307 18.70 -9.92 10.55
C VAL A 307 18.69 -11.43 10.77
N SER A 308 17.63 -11.94 11.39
CA SER A 308 17.44 -13.39 11.58
C SER A 308 16.99 -14.07 10.30
N ASP A 309 15.88 -13.59 9.72
CA ASP A 309 15.30 -14.11 8.48
C ASP A 309 14.68 -13.00 7.62
N VAL A 310 14.64 -13.21 6.30
CA VAL A 310 14.03 -12.29 5.32
C VAL A 310 13.12 -13.09 4.41
N SER A 311 11.82 -12.82 4.48
CA SER A 311 10.81 -13.43 3.62
C SER A 311 10.20 -12.41 2.66
N PHE A 312 9.88 -12.87 1.44
CA PHE A 312 9.15 -12.06 0.47
C PHE A 312 7.65 -12.35 0.60
N LEU A 313 6.87 -11.28 0.71
CA LEU A 313 5.41 -11.34 0.78
C LEU A 313 4.79 -10.78 -0.50
N PRO A 314 3.58 -11.24 -0.87
CA PRO A 314 2.84 -10.64 -1.95
C PRO A 314 2.51 -9.18 -1.63
N ASP A 315 2.57 -8.36 -2.66
CA ASP A 315 2.41 -6.93 -2.59
C ASP A 315 0.96 -6.53 -2.25
N PRO A 316 0.71 -5.76 -1.16
CA PRO A 316 -0.64 -5.36 -0.78
C PRO A 316 -1.21 -4.28 -1.71
N CYS A 317 -0.37 -3.58 -2.48
CA CYS A 317 -0.77 -2.57 -3.46
C CYS A 317 -0.13 -2.86 -4.82
N ALA A 318 -0.50 -3.99 -5.42
CA ALA A 318 0.00 -4.40 -6.72
C ALA A 318 -0.33 -3.38 -7.83
N LEU A 319 0.61 -3.20 -8.75
CA LEU A 319 0.41 -2.37 -9.94
C LEU A 319 -0.48 -3.09 -10.95
N PRO A 320 -1.42 -2.39 -11.62
CA PRO A 320 -2.29 -3.03 -12.61
C PRO A 320 -1.49 -3.40 -13.88
N GLU A 321 -1.48 -4.69 -14.20
CA GLU A 321 -0.74 -5.27 -15.33
C GLU A 321 -1.31 -4.84 -16.70
N GLN A 322 -2.63 -4.66 -16.80
CA GLN A 322 -3.31 -4.33 -18.06
C GLN A 322 -3.29 -2.82 -18.39
N GLN A 323 -2.39 -2.44 -19.30
CA GLN A 323 -2.24 -1.07 -19.80
C GLN A 323 -3.15 -0.73 -21.00
N LYS A 324 -4.41 -1.22 -21.04
CA LYS A 324 -5.32 -0.99 -22.18
C LYS A 324 -5.84 0.45 -22.29
N LYS A 325 -5.95 1.17 -21.16
CA LYS A 325 -6.41 2.57 -21.09
C LYS A 325 -5.43 3.45 -20.31
N ARG A 326 -5.36 4.75 -20.62
CA ARG A 326 -4.50 5.72 -19.91
C ARG A 326 -4.99 6.03 -18.49
N CYS A 327 -6.30 5.97 -18.26
CA CYS A 327 -6.90 6.21 -16.95
C CYS A 327 -6.80 4.98 -16.05
N LEU A 328 -6.73 5.22 -14.74
CA LEU A 328 -6.79 4.20 -13.70
C LEU A 328 -8.25 3.88 -13.38
N ASN A 329 -8.61 2.61 -13.27
CA ASN A 329 -9.96 2.21 -12.87
C ASN A 329 -10.17 2.43 -11.37
N GLU A 330 -11.42 2.50 -10.92
CA GLU A 330 -11.72 2.69 -9.49
C GLU A 330 -11.29 1.50 -8.62
N LYS A 331 -11.42 0.27 -9.14
CA LYS A 331 -10.95 -0.95 -8.47
C LYS A 331 -9.43 -1.00 -8.29
N GLU A 332 -8.69 -0.30 -9.14
CA GLU A 332 -7.22 -0.27 -9.11
C GLU A 332 -6.67 0.81 -8.15
N LYS A 333 -7.55 1.63 -7.55
CA LYS A 333 -7.19 2.68 -6.59
C LYS A 333 -7.10 2.10 -5.18
N LEU A 334 -6.08 1.30 -4.95
CA LEU A 334 -5.84 0.67 -3.66
C LEU A 334 -5.16 1.64 -2.68
N VAL A 335 -5.53 1.51 -1.40
CA VAL A 335 -4.87 2.12 -0.24
C VAL A 335 -4.36 1.00 0.64
N TYR A 336 -3.12 1.12 1.09
CA TYR A 336 -2.55 0.29 2.13
C TYR A 336 -2.03 1.19 3.24
N ALA A 337 -2.69 1.12 4.40
CA ALA A 337 -2.30 1.87 5.59
C ALA A 337 -2.64 1.05 6.84
N PRO A 338 -1.76 0.13 7.26
CA PRO A 338 -2.07 -0.82 8.32
C PRO A 338 -2.35 -0.15 9.68
N LEU A 339 -1.70 1.00 9.95
CA LEU A 339 -1.85 1.75 11.20
C LEU A 339 -2.86 2.91 11.10
N SER A 340 -3.38 3.22 9.92
CA SER A 340 -4.25 4.37 9.68
C SER A 340 -5.66 3.95 9.25
N GLY A 341 -6.49 3.49 10.20
CA GLY A 341 -7.96 3.56 10.15
C GLY A 341 -8.68 3.30 8.81
N VAL A 342 -8.22 2.39 7.94
CA VAL A 342 -8.79 2.25 6.59
C VAL A 342 -10.18 1.64 6.69
N GLY A 343 -11.19 2.34 6.16
CA GLY A 343 -12.57 1.84 6.19
C GLY A 343 -13.19 1.82 7.59
N GLY A 344 -12.68 2.63 8.53
CA GLY A 344 -13.18 2.68 9.91
C GLY A 344 -12.57 1.65 10.84
N VAL A 345 -11.63 0.83 10.37
CA VAL A 345 -10.93 -0.18 11.19
C VAL A 345 -9.53 0.34 11.56
N LEU A 346 -9.29 0.56 12.84
CA LEU A 346 -8.00 0.93 13.40
C LEU A 346 -7.39 -0.27 14.13
N TYR A 347 -6.24 -0.72 13.66
CA TYR A 347 -5.46 -1.77 14.30
C TYR A 347 -4.55 -1.16 15.37
N ASP A 348 -4.74 -1.57 16.61
CA ASP A 348 -3.75 -1.46 17.68
C ASP A 348 -3.12 -2.85 17.91
N LYS A 349 -2.02 -2.93 18.67
CA LYS A 349 -1.23 -4.16 18.83
C LYS A 349 -2.07 -5.39 19.19
N ASP A 350 -2.99 -5.21 20.15
CA ASP A 350 -3.78 -6.31 20.73
C ASP A 350 -5.29 -6.13 20.52
N ALA A 351 -5.71 -5.04 19.87
CA ALA A 351 -7.12 -4.68 19.73
C ALA A 351 -7.42 -4.07 18.37
N VAL A 352 -8.62 -4.34 17.86
CA VAL A 352 -9.13 -3.77 16.62
C VAL A 352 -10.31 -2.87 16.96
N TYR A 353 -10.16 -1.57 16.72
CA TYR A 353 -11.22 -0.58 16.93
C TYR A 353 -11.97 -0.39 15.61
N VAL A 354 -13.28 -0.62 15.61
CA VAL A 354 -14.13 -0.45 14.44
C VAL A 354 -15.10 0.70 14.70
N ASP A 355 -14.98 1.77 13.93
CA ASP A 355 -15.93 2.87 13.93
C ASP A 355 -17.06 2.58 12.93
N LEU A 356 -18.27 2.38 13.45
CA LEU A 356 -19.48 2.06 12.68
C LEU A 356 -20.19 3.32 12.13
N GLY A 357 -19.58 4.50 12.22
CA GLY A 357 -20.06 5.71 11.56
C GLY A 357 -21.47 6.13 11.97
N GLY A 358 -21.85 5.82 13.21
CA GLY A 358 -23.10 6.28 13.85
C GLY A 358 -24.39 5.54 13.44
N SER A 359 -24.35 4.52 12.57
CA SER A 359 -25.55 3.75 12.19
C SER A 359 -25.83 2.55 13.10
N HIS A 360 -24.82 2.10 13.84
CA HIS A 360 -24.91 1.06 14.86
C HIS A 360 -24.36 1.63 16.17
N GLY A 361 -25.10 2.56 16.77
CA GLY A 361 -24.86 2.93 18.15
C GLY A 361 -25.16 1.72 19.03
N PHE A 362 -24.13 0.97 19.39
CA PHE A 362 -24.15 0.10 20.58
C PHE A 362 -23.96 0.96 21.85
N GLN A 363 -24.48 2.19 21.83
CA GLN A 363 -24.85 2.89 23.04
C GLN A 363 -26.22 2.37 23.41
N GLU A 364 -26.46 2.15 24.69
CA GLU A 364 -27.77 1.86 25.29
C GLU A 364 -28.77 2.96 24.92
N SER A 365 -29.22 2.98 23.66
CA SER A 365 -30.36 3.76 23.24
C SER A 365 -31.57 2.95 23.69
N ASP A 366 -32.35 3.53 24.59
CA ASP A 366 -33.62 3.09 25.19
C ASP A 366 -34.71 2.58 24.21
N GLU A 367 -34.42 2.44 22.92
CA GLU A 367 -35.28 1.77 21.94
C GLU A 367 -34.94 0.28 21.86
N VAL A 368 -35.53 -0.49 22.77
CA VAL A 368 -35.53 -1.95 22.79
C VAL A 368 -36.16 -2.49 21.49
N ARG A 369 -35.33 -2.69 20.47
CA ARG A 369 -35.70 -3.50 19.32
C ARG A 369 -35.55 -4.98 19.74
N PRO A 370 -36.51 -5.87 19.44
CA PRO A 370 -36.47 -7.27 19.85
C PRO A 370 -35.23 -8.02 19.34
N THR A 371 -34.58 -7.53 18.28
CA THR A 371 -33.32 -8.06 17.76
C THR A 371 -32.11 -7.82 18.68
N HIS A 372 -32.11 -6.75 19.48
CA HIS A 372 -31.00 -6.44 20.40
C HIS A 372 -31.00 -7.37 21.61
N GLU A 373 -32.17 -7.65 22.19
CA GLU A 373 -32.32 -8.57 23.33
C GLU A 373 -31.92 -10.00 22.96
N LEU A 374 -32.28 -10.46 21.76
CA LEU A 374 -31.86 -11.78 21.25
C LEU A 374 -30.33 -11.84 21.08
N VAL A 375 -29.70 -10.80 20.56
CA VAL A 375 -28.23 -10.78 20.41
C VAL A 375 -27.54 -10.70 21.79
N GLN A 376 -28.07 -9.92 22.72
CA GLN A 376 -27.52 -9.79 24.07
C GLN A 376 -27.68 -11.10 24.88
N SER A 377 -28.81 -11.79 24.73
CA SER A 377 -29.00 -13.11 25.33
C SER A 377 -28.02 -14.12 24.74
N LEU A 378 -27.79 -14.11 23.42
CA LEU A 378 -26.79 -14.98 22.79
C LEU A 378 -25.35 -14.68 23.23
N ILE A 379 -24.99 -13.40 23.42
CA ILE A 379 -23.65 -13.00 23.89
C ILE A 379 -23.41 -13.42 25.34
N SER A 380 -24.44 -13.31 26.19
CA SER A 380 -24.33 -13.68 27.61
C SER A 380 -24.38 -15.19 27.86
N THR A 381 -24.83 -15.99 26.89
CA THR A 381 -24.83 -17.45 27.03
C THR A 381 -23.43 -18.04 26.86
N HIS A 382 -22.81 -18.42 28.00
CA HIS A 382 -21.50 -19.06 28.05
C HIS A 382 -21.50 -20.58 27.79
N SER A 383 -22.68 -21.22 27.79
CA SER A 383 -22.82 -22.65 27.48
C SER A 383 -23.34 -22.87 26.07
N THR A 384 -22.86 -23.92 25.42
CA THR A 384 -23.33 -24.32 24.09
C THR A 384 -24.81 -24.74 24.17
N ILE A 385 -25.53 -24.54 23.07
CA ILE A 385 -26.93 -24.94 22.95
C ILE A 385 -27.06 -26.45 23.19
N ASP A 386 -26.12 -27.24 22.69
CA ASP A 386 -26.09 -28.69 22.88
C ASP A 386 -25.95 -29.09 24.35
N ALA A 387 -25.08 -28.42 25.13
CA ALA A 387 -24.97 -28.68 26.56
C ALA A 387 -26.27 -28.32 27.31
N LYS A 388 -26.95 -27.26 26.89
CA LYS A 388 -28.26 -26.89 27.45
C LYS A 388 -29.34 -27.91 27.06
N MET A 389 -29.38 -28.37 25.82
CA MET A 389 -30.33 -29.38 25.37
C MET A 389 -30.08 -30.73 26.04
N ALA A 390 -28.83 -31.11 26.27
CA ALA A 390 -28.47 -32.34 26.97
C ALA A 390 -28.94 -32.32 28.44
N SER A 391 -28.87 -31.16 29.10
CA SER A 391 -29.38 -30.95 30.47
C SER A 391 -30.89 -30.75 30.56
N SER A 392 -31.55 -30.45 29.44
CA SER A 392 -32.98 -30.20 29.39
C SER A 392 -33.73 -31.52 29.40
N ARG A 393 -34.59 -31.73 30.40
CA ARG A 393 -35.41 -32.93 30.48
C ARG A 393 -36.82 -32.64 29.99
N VAL A 394 -37.41 -33.54 29.21
CA VAL A 394 -38.74 -33.39 28.62
C VAL A 394 -39.73 -34.33 29.32
N THR A 395 -40.86 -33.80 29.79
CA THR A 395 -41.97 -34.60 30.32
C THR A 395 -43.06 -34.75 29.24
N LEU A 396 -43.51 -35.98 28.97
CA LEU A 396 -44.55 -36.25 27.97
C LEU A 396 -45.97 -36.15 28.55
N PHE A 397 -46.12 -36.43 29.84
CA PHE A 397 -47.37 -36.31 30.60
C PHE A 397 -47.12 -35.59 31.92
N SER A 398 -48.15 -34.94 32.47
CA SER A 398 -48.08 -34.10 33.68
C SER A 398 -47.43 -34.78 34.90
N ASP A 399 -47.61 -36.10 35.03
CA ASP A 399 -47.12 -36.89 36.18
C ASP A 399 -46.03 -37.91 35.79
N SER A 400 -45.42 -37.76 34.61
CA SER A 400 -44.41 -38.71 34.10
C SER A 400 -42.97 -38.32 34.46
N LYS A 401 -42.10 -39.33 34.61
CA LYS A 401 -40.66 -39.12 34.81
C LYS A 401 -40.06 -38.35 33.62
N PRO A 402 -39.27 -37.30 33.86
CA PRO A 402 -38.70 -36.47 32.81
C PRO A 402 -37.56 -37.20 32.10
N LEU A 403 -37.61 -37.29 30.77
CA LEU A 403 -36.63 -37.99 29.91
C LEU A 403 -35.40 -37.11 29.69
N GLY A 404 -34.21 -37.68 29.87
CA GLY A 404 -32.94 -37.06 29.52
C GLY A 404 -32.53 -37.36 28.07
N SER A 405 -31.51 -36.65 27.58
CA SER A 405 -30.92 -36.92 26.26
C SER A 405 -30.34 -38.34 26.14
N GLU A 406 -29.81 -38.88 27.24
CA GLU A 406 -29.28 -40.25 27.33
C GLU A 406 -30.36 -41.34 27.12
N ASP A 407 -31.63 -41.04 27.43
CA ASP A 407 -32.75 -41.96 27.26
C ASP A 407 -33.26 -42.03 25.80
N ILE A 408 -32.95 -41.02 24.99
CA ILE A 408 -33.41 -40.90 23.60
C ILE A 408 -32.48 -41.69 22.66
N ASP A 409 -31.16 -41.65 22.92
CA ASP A 409 -30.17 -42.31 22.07
C ASP A 409 -30.10 -43.83 22.30
N ASN A 410 -30.58 -44.31 23.45
CA ASN A 410 -30.60 -45.74 23.79
C ASN A 410 -31.82 -46.52 23.24
N GLN A 411 -32.74 -45.88 22.50
CA GLN A 411 -33.88 -46.57 21.89
C GLN A 411 -33.68 -46.80 20.40
N GLY A 412 -32.82 -47.74 20.06
CA GLY A 412 -32.94 -48.48 18.81
C GLY A 412 -34.29 -49.21 18.79
N GLN A 413 -35.27 -48.68 18.04
CA GLN A 413 -36.55 -49.29 17.64
C GLN A 413 -37.00 -50.49 18.49
N TRP A 414 -37.55 -50.22 19.67
CA TRP A 414 -38.20 -51.26 20.47
C TRP A 414 -39.61 -51.51 19.94
N MET A 415 -39.72 -52.38 18.94
CA MET A 415 -41.00 -52.96 18.54
C MET A 415 -41.37 -54.05 19.58
N PRO A 416 -42.51 -53.96 20.29
CA PRO A 416 -42.92 -55.00 21.22
C PRO A 416 -43.11 -56.34 20.47
N LYS A 417 -42.56 -57.42 21.01
CA LYS A 417 -42.73 -58.77 20.44
C LYS A 417 -44.20 -59.18 20.57
N GLU A 418 -44.87 -59.38 19.44
CA GLU A 418 -46.24 -59.88 19.39
C GLU A 418 -46.26 -61.41 19.44
N GLU A 419 -46.93 -61.99 20.43
CA GLU A 419 -47.24 -63.41 20.44
C GLU A 419 -48.72 -63.64 20.08
N LYS A 420 -48.97 -64.60 19.18
CA LYS A 420 -50.31 -64.94 18.68
C LYS A 420 -50.84 -66.14 19.44
N GLN A 421 -51.82 -65.91 20.31
CA GLN A 421 -52.48 -66.99 21.04
C GLN A 421 -53.81 -67.34 20.34
N MET A 422 -54.01 -68.62 20.03
CA MET A 422 -55.29 -69.13 19.53
C MET A 422 -56.22 -69.45 20.69
N ASP A 423 -57.39 -68.80 20.73
CA ASP A 423 -58.46 -69.19 21.65
C ASP A 423 -59.11 -70.50 21.16
N LEU A 424 -58.79 -71.62 21.80
CA LEU A 424 -59.26 -72.98 21.43
C LEU A 424 -60.80 -73.13 21.42
N LYS A 425 -61.55 -72.20 22.03
CA LYS A 425 -63.02 -72.23 22.07
C LYS A 425 -63.71 -71.40 20.97
N THR A 426 -63.01 -70.46 20.34
CA THR A 426 -63.62 -69.60 19.30
C THR A 426 -62.83 -69.55 17.99
N GLY A 427 -61.66 -70.21 17.93
CA GLY A 427 -60.83 -70.34 16.74
C GLY A 427 -60.23 -69.03 16.23
N ARG A 428 -60.39 -67.92 16.97
CA ARG A 428 -59.85 -66.61 16.60
C ARG A 428 -58.48 -66.41 17.23
N VAL A 429 -57.52 -65.97 16.40
CA VAL A 429 -56.17 -65.61 16.83
C VAL A 429 -56.20 -64.19 17.37
N ARG A 430 -55.85 -64.00 18.65
CA ARG A 430 -55.66 -62.68 19.25
C ARG A 430 -54.18 -62.41 19.47
N ARG A 431 -53.77 -61.16 19.22
CA ARG A 431 -52.40 -60.70 19.47
C ARG A 431 -52.33 -60.15 20.89
N LYS A 432 -51.42 -60.68 21.70
CA LYS A 432 -51.14 -60.15 23.03
C LYS A 432 -49.74 -59.53 22.98
N ALA A 433 -49.64 -58.25 23.32
CA ALA A 433 -48.34 -57.59 23.49
C ALA A 433 -47.79 -57.98 24.86
N ILE A 434 -46.56 -58.50 24.88
CA ILE A 434 -45.84 -58.85 26.11
C ILE A 434 -44.77 -57.80 26.30
N PHE A 435 -44.84 -57.07 27.42
CA PHE A 435 -43.77 -56.20 27.88
C PHE A 435 -42.99 -57.00 28.92
N GLY A 436 -41.68 -57.16 28.71
CA GLY A 436 -40.82 -57.86 29.67
C GLY A 436 -40.54 -56.93 30.84
N ASP A 437 -40.86 -57.38 32.06
CA ASP A 437 -40.46 -56.71 33.30
C ASP A 437 -38.96 -56.99 33.55
N GLU A 438 -38.21 -55.93 33.82
CA GLU A 438 -36.78 -55.95 34.16
C GLU A 438 -36.58 -56.59 35.55
N GLU A 439 -35.61 -57.49 35.64
CA GLU A 439 -35.21 -58.20 36.86
C GLU A 439 -34.49 -57.22 37.83
N ASP A 440 -35.05 -57.07 39.04
CA ASP A 440 -34.39 -56.39 40.17
C ASP A 440 -33.28 -57.28 40.76
N GLU A 441 -32.02 -56.87 40.59
CA GLU A 441 -30.85 -57.41 41.28
C GLU A 441 -30.84 -56.98 42.76
N SER A 442 -30.93 -57.94 43.68
CA SER A 442 -30.32 -57.83 45.02
C SER A 442 -30.05 -59.21 45.62
N GLY A 443 -28.79 -59.51 45.96
CA GLY A 443 -28.40 -60.80 46.52
C GLY A 443 -26.89 -60.99 46.60
N ASP A 444 -26.31 -60.28 47.57
CA ASP A 444 -24.91 -60.23 48.00
C ASP A 444 -24.24 -61.60 48.19
N SER A 445 -22.93 -61.65 47.93
CA SER A 445 -22.04 -62.81 48.02
C SER A 445 -21.06 -62.61 49.18
N ASP A 446 -21.04 -63.53 50.14
CA ASP A 446 -19.90 -63.68 51.06
C ASP A 446 -19.55 -65.17 51.25
N GLU A 447 -18.24 -65.39 51.14
CA GLU A 447 -17.47 -66.63 51.19
C GLU A 447 -17.33 -67.16 52.62
N GLU A 448 -17.39 -68.48 52.86
CA GLU A 448 -16.54 -69.16 53.85
C GLU A 448 -16.27 -70.62 53.40
N ASP A 449 -14.97 -70.96 53.33
CA ASP A 449 -14.39 -72.28 53.05
C ASP A 449 -14.52 -73.25 54.23
N ASP A 450 -14.68 -74.54 53.92
CA ASP A 450 -14.47 -75.67 54.84
C ASP A 450 -12.97 -76.06 54.90
N GLU A 451 -12.41 -76.35 56.10
CA GLU A 451 -11.71 -77.62 56.42
C GLU A 451 -11.03 -77.68 57.82
N GLU A 452 -11.41 -78.74 58.56
CA GLU A 452 -10.61 -79.69 59.37
C GLU A 452 -9.83 -79.36 60.68
N MET A 453 -10.20 -80.17 61.70
CA MET A 453 -9.37 -81.03 62.58
C MET A 453 -8.60 -80.47 63.80
N SER A 454 -8.99 -81.03 64.95
CA SER A 454 -8.25 -81.30 66.21
C SER A 454 -7.58 -80.17 66.99
#